data_AF-A0A832HYV2-F1
#
_entry.id   AF-A0A832HYV2-F1
#
_cell.length_a   1.000
_cell.length_b   1.000
_cell.length_c   1.000
_cell.angle_alpha   90.00
_cell.angle_beta   90.00
_cell.angle_gamma   90.00
#
_symmetry.space_group_name_H-M   'P 1'
#
loop_
_entity.id
_entity.type
_entity.pdbx_description
1 polymer ?
#
loop_
_entity_poly.entity_id
_entity_poly.type
_entity_poly.pdbx_seq_one_letter_code
_entity_poly.pdbx_strand_id
1 'polypeptide(L)'
;MVLQTLTRKLVKKEKQIFEKYGLVYLPEAVTEMFDPFSITSNPAKTFWLGKNVVVRLYPDAKIEIEKVTKSEYIPEALAEVLTQNETPHIPVALANIYDTKLEADLNRKPITEMPEKLEIEGAILPYGANILETLILTIIEKLQKIKPGASETDIINALTTPPPTGTGWLKLTPKLSTLIKQKLEQLTWKGIITYNPQTMMYNLTRKPTTSTIRTE
;
A
#
# COMPACT_ATOMS: atom_id res chain seq x y z
N MET A 1 4.23 39.93 -12.47
CA MET A 1 5.39 39.26 -11.83
C MET A 1 4.96 38.27 -10.73
N VAL A 2 4.16 38.66 -9.73
CA VAL A 2 3.74 37.79 -8.60
C VAL A 2 2.93 36.54 -9.02
N LEU A 3 1.99 36.69 -9.98
CA LEU A 3 1.17 35.59 -10.50
C LEU A 3 2.01 34.48 -11.13
N GLN A 4 2.98 34.83 -11.98
CA GLN A 4 3.89 33.87 -12.61
C GLN A 4 4.74 33.09 -11.60
N THR A 5 5.15 33.73 -10.50
CA THR A 5 5.90 33.08 -9.42
C THR A 5 5.02 32.10 -8.64
N LEU A 6 3.74 32.42 -8.45
CA LEU A 6 2.74 31.53 -7.84
C LEU A 6 2.44 30.32 -8.72
N THR A 7 2.22 30.51 -10.01
CA THR A 7 1.98 29.40 -10.96
C THR A 7 3.15 28.43 -10.97
N ARG A 8 4.40 28.93 -11.03
CA ARG A 8 5.60 28.08 -10.97
C ARG A 8 5.71 27.29 -9.67
N LYS A 9 5.34 27.88 -8.53
CA LYS A 9 5.35 27.19 -7.23
C LYS A 9 4.27 26.11 -7.15
N LEU A 10 3.08 26.36 -7.70
CA LEU A 10 1.98 25.39 -7.76
C LEU A 10 2.35 24.21 -8.65
N VAL A 11 2.83 24.46 -9.87
CA VAL A 11 3.28 23.41 -10.80
C VAL A 11 4.38 22.55 -10.17
N LYS A 12 5.33 23.15 -9.44
CA LYS A 12 6.38 22.39 -8.73
C LYS A 12 5.80 21.50 -7.63
N LYS A 13 4.80 21.97 -6.88
CA LYS A 13 4.12 21.16 -5.86
C LYS A 13 3.29 20.04 -6.47
N GLU A 14 2.55 20.31 -7.54
CA GLU A 14 1.79 19.29 -8.27
C GLU A 14 2.72 18.20 -8.80
N LYS A 15 3.85 18.59 -9.40
CA LYS A 15 4.86 17.62 -9.86
C LYS A 15 5.40 16.75 -8.72
N GLN A 16 5.67 17.32 -7.55
CA GLN A 16 6.09 16.56 -6.37
C GLN A 16 5.01 15.59 -5.87
N ILE A 17 3.74 16.02 -5.88
CA ILE A 17 2.61 15.17 -5.48
C ILE A 17 2.44 14.01 -6.45
N PHE A 18 2.56 14.29 -7.75
CA PHE A 18 2.51 13.28 -8.79
C PHE A 18 3.68 12.28 -8.67
N GLU A 19 4.93 12.77 -8.59
CA GLU A 19 6.12 11.90 -8.49
C GLU A 19 6.10 11.02 -7.23
N LYS A 20 5.54 11.52 -6.12
CA LYS A 20 5.56 10.82 -4.84
C LYS A 20 4.36 9.88 -4.62
N TYR A 21 3.20 10.24 -5.16
CA TYR A 21 1.94 9.54 -4.84
C TYR A 21 1.13 9.13 -6.07
N GLY A 22 1.57 9.49 -7.28
CA GLY A 22 0.82 9.26 -8.53
C GLY A 22 -0.48 10.07 -8.62
N LEU A 23 -0.66 11.09 -7.79
CA LEU A 23 -1.94 11.81 -7.69
C LEU A 23 -2.03 12.97 -8.69
N VAL A 24 -3.16 13.05 -9.38
CA VAL A 24 -3.50 14.12 -10.33
C VAL A 24 -4.85 14.71 -9.95
N TYR A 25 -4.93 16.05 -10.00
CA TYR A 25 -6.16 16.80 -9.83
C TYR A 25 -6.75 17.17 -11.18
N LEU A 26 -8.03 16.87 -11.37
CA LEU A 26 -8.79 17.17 -12.58
C LEU A 26 -9.99 18.04 -12.20
N PRO A 27 -10.09 19.28 -12.74
CA PRO A 27 -11.23 20.16 -12.48
C PRO A 27 -12.56 19.51 -12.89
N GLU A 28 -12.56 18.85 -14.04
CA GLU A 28 -13.68 18.08 -14.56
C GLU A 28 -13.16 16.78 -15.17
N ALA A 29 -13.92 15.69 -15.02
CA ALA A 29 -13.63 14.43 -15.66
C ALA A 29 -14.93 13.66 -15.93
N VAL A 30 -15.02 13.06 -17.11
CA VAL A 30 -16.08 12.11 -17.43
C VAL A 30 -15.69 10.77 -16.83
N THR A 31 -16.64 10.13 -16.16
CA THR A 31 -16.46 8.82 -15.53
C THR A 31 -17.53 7.86 -16.03
N GLU A 32 -17.10 6.70 -16.50
CA GLU A 32 -17.98 5.62 -16.92
C GLU A 32 -18.07 4.59 -15.80
N MET A 33 -19.29 4.36 -15.29
CA MET A 33 -19.55 3.42 -14.21
C MET A 33 -20.94 2.80 -14.29
N PHE A 34 -21.14 1.68 -13.62
CA PHE A 34 -22.49 1.17 -13.35
C PHE A 34 -23.26 2.18 -12.51
N ASP A 35 -24.54 2.37 -12.82
CA ASP A 35 -25.42 3.28 -12.07
C ASP A 35 -25.33 3.01 -10.55
N PRO A 36 -24.78 3.96 -9.76
CA PRO A 36 -24.58 3.76 -8.33
C PRO A 36 -25.90 3.79 -7.54
N PHE A 37 -26.98 4.29 -8.12
CA PHE A 37 -28.29 4.39 -7.48
C PHE A 37 -29.27 3.30 -7.96
N SER A 38 -28.83 2.43 -8.86
CA SER A 38 -29.66 1.37 -9.39
C SER A 38 -29.96 0.28 -8.36
N ILE A 39 -31.25 -0.06 -8.25
CA ILE A 39 -31.73 -1.20 -7.46
C ILE A 39 -31.72 -2.52 -8.25
N THR A 40 -31.46 -2.46 -9.57
CA THR A 40 -31.32 -3.65 -10.41
C THR A 40 -30.03 -4.39 -10.07
N SER A 41 -30.07 -5.72 -10.10
CA SER A 41 -28.89 -6.58 -9.98
C SER A 41 -27.92 -6.43 -11.15
N ASN A 42 -28.40 -5.87 -12.27
CA ASN A 42 -27.62 -5.64 -13.47
C ASN A 42 -27.91 -4.24 -14.08
N PRO A 43 -27.36 -3.16 -13.50
CA PRO A 43 -27.46 -1.82 -14.07
C PRO A 43 -26.67 -1.70 -15.37
N ALA A 44 -27.23 -0.93 -16.30
CA ALA A 44 -26.49 -0.47 -17.48
C ALA A 44 -25.35 0.48 -17.07
N LYS A 45 -24.35 0.60 -17.94
CA LYS A 45 -23.30 1.61 -17.80
C LYS A 45 -23.90 3.00 -17.98
N THR A 46 -23.42 3.94 -17.19
CA THR A 46 -23.87 5.33 -17.18
C THR A 46 -22.65 6.25 -17.11
N PHE A 47 -22.82 7.44 -17.67
CA PHE A 47 -21.77 8.46 -17.68
C PHE A 47 -22.06 9.52 -16.63
N TRP A 48 -21.02 9.91 -15.93
CA TRP A 48 -21.09 10.90 -14.86
C TRP A 48 -19.99 11.94 -15.04
N LEU A 49 -20.35 13.21 -14.97
CA LEU A 49 -19.40 14.32 -14.93
C LEU A 49 -18.99 14.57 -13.48
N GLY A 50 -17.75 14.24 -13.14
CA GLY A 50 -17.14 14.54 -11.86
C GLY A 50 -16.50 15.92 -11.86
N LYS A 51 -16.75 16.71 -10.83
CA LYS A 51 -16.09 18.01 -10.57
C LYS A 51 -15.12 17.91 -9.40
N ASN A 52 -13.95 18.51 -9.56
CA ASN A 52 -12.83 18.49 -8.63
C ASN A 52 -12.45 17.04 -8.26
N VAL A 53 -12.09 16.27 -9.28
CA VAL A 53 -11.74 14.86 -9.19
C VAL A 53 -10.25 14.72 -8.87
N VAL A 54 -9.93 13.83 -7.94
CA VAL A 54 -8.56 13.39 -7.67
C VAL A 54 -8.43 11.95 -8.11
N VAL A 55 -7.46 11.70 -8.99
CA VAL A 55 -7.13 10.36 -9.45
C VAL A 55 -5.74 9.95 -9.04
N ARG A 56 -5.56 8.67 -8.78
CA ARG A 56 -4.25 8.04 -8.61
C ARG A 56 -3.92 7.25 -9.87
N LEU A 57 -2.75 7.54 -10.42
CA LEU A 57 -2.13 6.81 -11.51
C LEU A 57 -1.09 5.85 -10.92
N TYR A 58 -1.26 4.57 -11.21
CA TYR A 58 -0.31 3.53 -10.82
C TYR A 58 0.67 3.25 -11.97
N PRO A 59 1.88 2.72 -11.67
CA PRO A 59 2.90 2.42 -12.70
C PRO A 59 2.46 1.38 -13.74
N ASP A 60 1.49 0.54 -13.43
CA ASP A 60 0.88 -0.46 -14.30
C ASP A 60 -0.21 0.12 -15.23
N ALA A 61 -0.28 1.45 -15.35
CA ALA A 61 -1.31 2.19 -16.08
C ALA A 61 -2.74 2.03 -15.51
N LYS A 62 -2.89 1.47 -14.30
CA LYS A 62 -4.17 1.49 -13.59
C LYS A 62 -4.49 2.90 -13.11
N ILE A 63 -5.75 3.29 -13.28
CA ILE A 63 -6.27 4.59 -12.83
C ILE A 63 -7.36 4.33 -11.79
N GLU A 64 -7.24 4.95 -10.62
CA GLU A 64 -8.26 4.90 -9.58
C GLU A 64 -8.75 6.30 -9.22
N ILE A 65 -10.05 6.43 -9.00
CA ILE A 65 -10.65 7.66 -8.51
C ILE A 65 -10.59 7.65 -6.98
N GLU A 66 -9.76 8.52 -6.40
CA GLU A 66 -9.59 8.65 -4.95
C GLU A 66 -10.66 9.52 -4.32
N LYS A 67 -11.06 10.58 -5.04
CA LYS A 67 -12.06 11.53 -4.55
C LYS A 67 -12.80 12.19 -5.69
N VAL A 68 -14.11 12.32 -5.53
CA VAL A 68 -14.98 13.16 -6.36
C VAL A 68 -15.75 14.08 -5.41
N THR A 69 -15.74 15.38 -5.68
CA THR A 69 -16.41 16.35 -4.80
C THR A 69 -17.89 16.50 -5.17
N LYS A 70 -18.19 16.53 -6.46
CA LYS A 70 -19.55 16.52 -7.00
C LYS A 70 -19.56 15.65 -8.24
N SER A 71 -20.64 14.91 -8.43
CA SER A 71 -20.91 14.18 -9.67
C SER A 71 -22.32 14.51 -10.15
N GLU A 72 -22.50 14.57 -11.46
CA GLU A 72 -23.80 14.70 -12.10
C GLU A 72 -23.93 13.69 -13.23
N TYR A 73 -25.10 13.07 -13.33
CA TYR A 73 -25.41 12.16 -14.43
C TYR A 73 -25.43 12.96 -15.74
N ILE A 74 -24.80 12.40 -16.78
CA ILE A 74 -24.81 12.97 -18.13
C ILE A 74 -25.21 11.90 -19.16
N PRO A 75 -25.94 12.28 -20.22
CA PRO A 75 -26.18 11.38 -21.35
C PRO A 75 -24.87 11.02 -22.08
N GLU A 76 -24.82 9.84 -22.70
CA GLU A 76 -23.68 9.35 -23.48
C GLU A 76 -23.24 10.32 -24.58
N ALA A 77 -24.17 10.85 -25.37
CA ALA A 77 -23.86 11.84 -26.41
C ALA A 77 -23.18 13.11 -25.84
N LEU A 78 -23.52 13.52 -24.61
CA LEU A 78 -22.86 14.65 -23.96
C LEU A 78 -21.46 14.26 -23.45
N ALA A 79 -21.30 13.04 -22.94
CA ALA A 79 -20.01 12.49 -22.52
C ALA A 79 -19.01 12.43 -23.68
N GLU A 80 -19.45 11.99 -24.87
CA GLU A 80 -18.64 11.97 -26.08
C GLU A 80 -18.17 13.38 -26.48
N VAL A 81 -19.08 14.35 -26.51
CA VAL A 81 -18.76 15.74 -26.83
C VAL A 81 -17.79 16.35 -25.83
N LEU A 82 -17.97 16.11 -24.53
CA LEU A 82 -17.06 16.59 -23.49
C LEU A 82 -15.66 15.97 -23.62
N THR A 83 -15.58 14.68 -23.93
CA THR A 83 -14.32 13.98 -24.14
C THR A 83 -13.60 14.49 -25.39
N GLN A 84 -14.34 14.78 -26.46
CA GLN A 84 -13.79 15.43 -27.67
C GLN A 84 -13.28 16.85 -27.37
N ASN A 85 -13.92 17.56 -26.43
CA ASN A 85 -13.50 18.89 -25.96
C ASN A 85 -12.44 18.82 -24.84
N GLU A 86 -11.57 17.82 -24.86
CA GLU A 86 -10.42 17.66 -23.94
C GLU A 86 -10.78 17.39 -22.46
N THR A 87 -12.04 17.07 -22.13
CA THR A 87 -12.37 16.60 -20.77
C THR A 87 -11.86 15.17 -20.59
N PRO A 88 -11.04 14.88 -19.57
CA PRO A 88 -10.50 13.55 -19.36
C PRO A 88 -11.61 12.50 -19.14
N HIS A 89 -11.55 11.41 -19.90
CA HIS A 89 -12.39 10.23 -19.67
C HIS A 89 -11.65 9.23 -18.78
N ILE A 90 -12.24 8.90 -17.63
CA ILE A 90 -11.69 8.00 -16.62
C ILE A 90 -12.56 6.75 -16.55
N PRO A 91 -12.16 5.65 -17.20
CA PRO A 91 -12.89 4.41 -17.13
C PRO A 91 -12.71 3.80 -15.73
N VAL A 92 -13.81 3.50 -15.04
CA VAL A 92 -13.74 2.73 -13.79
C VAL A 92 -13.40 1.28 -14.16
N ALA A 93 -12.28 0.76 -13.66
CA ALA A 93 -11.70 -0.51 -14.10
C ALA A 93 -12.70 -1.70 -14.16
N LEU A 94 -13.67 -1.75 -13.25
CA LEU A 94 -14.70 -2.79 -13.24
C LEU A 94 -15.77 -2.62 -14.32
N ALA A 95 -16.10 -1.37 -14.69
CA ALA A 95 -17.09 -1.09 -15.72
C ALA A 95 -16.51 -1.22 -17.13
N ASN A 96 -15.19 -1.05 -17.31
CA ASN A 96 -14.56 -1.14 -18.62
C ASN A 96 -14.41 -2.59 -19.12
N ILE A 97 -14.11 -3.53 -18.22
CA ILE A 97 -13.81 -4.92 -18.57
C ILE A 97 -15.06 -5.76 -18.83
N TYR A 98 -16.19 -5.39 -18.19
CA TYR A 98 -17.41 -6.19 -18.18
C TYR A 98 -18.59 -5.38 -18.68
N ASP A 99 -19.49 -6.03 -19.41
CA ASP A 99 -20.69 -5.36 -19.94
C ASP A 99 -21.74 -5.17 -18.86
N THR A 100 -21.73 -6.04 -17.85
CA THR A 100 -22.73 -6.11 -16.80
C THR A 100 -22.10 -6.13 -15.41
N LYS A 101 -22.78 -5.56 -14.43
CA LYS A 101 -22.31 -5.60 -13.04
C LYS A 101 -22.25 -7.03 -12.51
N LEU A 102 -23.21 -7.87 -12.91
CA LEU A 102 -23.27 -9.27 -12.51
C LEU A 102 -22.04 -10.05 -12.99
N GLU A 103 -21.64 -9.84 -14.24
CA GLU A 103 -20.42 -10.42 -14.80
C GLU A 103 -19.16 -9.90 -14.09
N ALA A 104 -19.13 -8.59 -13.78
CA ALA A 104 -18.05 -8.02 -12.99
C ALA A 104 -17.94 -8.62 -11.58
N ASP A 105 -19.08 -8.89 -10.92
CA ASP A 105 -19.13 -9.48 -9.59
C ASP A 105 -18.84 -10.99 -9.60
N LEU A 106 -19.21 -11.71 -10.67
CA LEU A 106 -18.86 -13.13 -10.88
C LEU A 106 -17.37 -13.33 -11.21
N ASN A 107 -16.81 -12.43 -12.02
CA ASN A 107 -15.40 -12.47 -12.42
C ASN A 107 -14.47 -11.70 -11.47
N ARG A 108 -15.03 -10.94 -10.52
CA ARG A 108 -14.33 -10.59 -9.30
C ARG A 108 -13.96 -11.90 -8.63
N LYS A 109 -12.74 -12.37 -8.89
CA LYS A 109 -12.11 -13.36 -8.03
C LYS A 109 -12.30 -12.81 -6.62
N PRO A 110 -13.00 -13.53 -5.72
CA PRO A 110 -12.86 -13.20 -4.33
C PRO A 110 -11.36 -13.15 -4.05
N ILE A 111 -10.92 -12.37 -3.08
CA ILE A 111 -9.59 -12.59 -2.53
C ILE A 111 -9.68 -13.95 -1.80
N THR A 112 -9.67 -15.05 -2.56
CA THR A 112 -9.72 -16.43 -2.06
C THR A 112 -8.36 -16.83 -1.53
N GLU A 113 -7.30 -16.20 -2.02
CA GLU A 113 -5.95 -16.43 -1.53
C GLU A 113 -5.33 -15.09 -1.14
N MET A 114 -5.34 -14.86 0.17
CA MET A 114 -4.48 -13.86 0.79
C MET A 114 -3.03 -14.21 0.43
N PRO A 115 -2.25 -13.29 -0.16
CA PRO A 115 -0.88 -13.62 -0.55
C PRO A 115 -0.13 -14.04 0.70
N GLU A 116 0.39 -15.26 0.78
CA GLU A 116 1.01 -15.77 2.02
C GLU A 116 2.17 -14.90 2.51
N LYS A 117 2.80 -14.13 1.61
CA LYS A 117 3.99 -13.31 1.86
C LYS A 117 3.89 -11.95 1.14
N LEU A 118 4.23 -10.88 1.86
CA LEU A 118 4.41 -9.52 1.35
C LEU A 118 5.90 -9.19 1.33
N GLU A 119 6.42 -8.73 0.19
CA GLU A 119 7.80 -8.24 0.11
C GLU A 119 7.82 -6.72 0.33
N ILE A 120 8.45 -6.28 1.42
CA ILE A 120 8.67 -4.86 1.72
C ILE A 120 10.18 -4.62 1.79
N GLU A 121 10.72 -3.89 0.80
CA GLU A 121 12.11 -3.43 0.76
C GLU A 121 13.15 -4.51 1.17
N GLY A 122 13.00 -5.72 0.65
CA GLY A 122 13.90 -6.86 0.90
C GLY A 122 13.62 -7.67 2.18
N ALA A 123 12.47 -7.47 2.83
CA ALA A 123 11.93 -8.34 3.87
C ALA A 123 10.71 -9.12 3.36
N ILE A 124 10.70 -10.43 3.58
CA ILE A 124 9.57 -11.31 3.26
C ILE A 124 8.71 -11.44 4.53
N LEU A 125 7.54 -10.80 4.53
CA LEU A 125 6.62 -10.78 5.66
C LEU A 125 5.47 -11.75 5.43
N PRO A 126 5.20 -12.74 6.32
CA PRO A 126 4.01 -13.55 6.21
C PRO A 126 2.75 -12.69 6.39
N TYR A 127 1.73 -12.92 5.58
CA TYR A 127 0.51 -12.13 5.64
C TYR A 127 -0.28 -12.45 6.92
N GLY A 128 -0.68 -11.39 7.64
CA GLY A 128 -1.31 -11.50 8.97
C GLY A 128 -0.33 -11.66 10.14
N ALA A 129 0.98 -11.80 9.89
CA ALA A 129 1.99 -11.79 10.95
C ALA A 129 2.19 -10.38 11.52
N ASN A 130 2.57 -10.31 12.79
CA ASN A 130 2.91 -9.04 13.41
C ASN A 130 4.17 -8.46 12.71
N ILE A 131 4.00 -7.32 12.04
CA ILE A 131 5.03 -6.70 11.19
C ILE A 131 6.31 -6.46 12.00
N LEU A 132 6.20 -5.85 13.19
CA LEU A 132 7.36 -5.55 14.03
C LEU A 132 8.09 -6.81 14.49
N GLU A 133 7.33 -7.84 14.88
CA GLU A 133 7.87 -9.15 15.29
C GLU A 133 8.67 -9.80 14.15
N THR A 134 8.12 -9.78 12.94
CA THR A 134 8.74 -10.37 11.76
C THR A 134 10.01 -9.62 11.34
N LEU A 135 9.99 -8.29 11.38
CA LEU A 135 11.17 -7.47 11.07
C LEU A 135 12.29 -7.69 12.09
N ILE A 136 11.96 -7.78 13.39
CA ILE A 136 12.92 -8.09 14.46
C ILE A 136 13.58 -9.45 14.21
N LEU A 137 12.79 -10.49 13.94
CA LEU A 137 13.31 -11.85 13.69
C LEU A 137 14.20 -11.89 12.44
N THR A 138 13.79 -11.21 11.37
CA THR A 138 14.57 -11.10 10.12
C THR A 138 15.93 -10.45 10.36
N ILE A 139 15.98 -9.42 11.21
CA ILE A 139 17.23 -8.72 11.56
C ILE A 139 18.11 -9.57 12.46
N ILE A 140 17.54 -10.25 13.47
CA ILE A 140 18.31 -11.17 14.31
C ILE A 140 18.93 -12.26 13.44
N GLU A 141 18.19 -12.83 12.47
CA GLU A 141 18.73 -13.82 11.53
C GLU A 141 19.87 -13.26 10.67
N LYS A 142 19.71 -12.04 10.12
CA LYS A 142 20.76 -11.38 9.33
C LYS A 142 22.00 -11.07 10.17
N LEU A 143 21.83 -10.59 11.40
CA LEU A 143 22.93 -10.28 12.31
C LEU A 143 23.66 -11.54 12.80
N GLN A 144 22.94 -12.64 13.03
CA GLN A 144 23.53 -13.93 13.42
C GLN A 144 24.45 -14.53 12.35
N LYS A 145 24.25 -14.19 11.07
CA LYS A 145 25.16 -14.60 9.99
C LYS A 145 26.51 -13.88 10.04
N ILE A 146 26.61 -12.77 10.78
CA ILE A 146 27.77 -11.87 10.83
C ILE A 146 28.40 -11.84 12.24
N LYS A 147 27.59 -11.98 13.30
CA LYS A 147 27.97 -11.94 14.72
C LYS A 147 27.31 -13.10 15.47
N PRO A 148 27.88 -13.57 16.60
CA PRO A 148 27.34 -14.68 17.39
C PRO A 148 26.00 -14.39 18.11
N GLY A 149 25.46 -13.17 17.99
CA GLY A 149 24.15 -12.78 18.49
C GLY A 149 23.82 -11.32 18.18
N ALA A 150 22.59 -10.90 18.48
CA ALA A 150 22.11 -9.54 18.23
C ALA A 150 21.83 -8.82 19.56
N SER A 151 22.49 -7.68 19.81
CA SER A 151 22.15 -6.83 20.97
C SER A 151 20.90 -6.00 20.68
N GLU A 152 20.21 -5.53 21.73
CA GLU A 152 19.04 -4.65 21.59
C GLU A 152 19.38 -3.39 20.78
N THR A 153 20.54 -2.79 21.05
CA THR A 153 21.06 -1.63 20.32
C THR A 153 21.35 -1.93 18.85
N ASP A 154 21.90 -3.11 18.55
CA ASP A 154 22.16 -3.51 17.16
C ASP A 154 20.85 -3.71 16.38
N ILE A 155 19.81 -4.27 17.02
CA ILE A 155 18.50 -4.49 16.40
C ILE A 155 17.82 -3.15 16.10
N ILE A 156 17.83 -2.23 17.07
CA ILE A 156 17.26 -0.88 16.88
C ILE A 156 17.99 -0.13 15.78
N ASN A 157 19.32 -0.17 15.77
CA ASN A 157 20.12 0.48 14.74
C ASN A 157 19.84 -0.14 13.36
N ALA A 158 19.84 -1.46 13.25
CA ALA A 158 19.56 -2.15 11.99
C ALA A 158 18.14 -1.85 11.45
N LEU A 159 17.14 -1.62 12.32
CA LEU A 159 15.79 -1.24 11.92
C LEU A 159 15.67 0.23 11.46
N THR A 160 16.55 1.11 11.95
CA THR A 160 16.32 2.56 11.88
C THR A 160 17.36 3.34 11.08
N THR A 161 18.60 2.85 10.97
CA THR A 161 19.63 3.51 10.18
C THR A 161 19.49 3.11 8.70
N PRO A 162 19.66 4.05 7.76
CA PRO A 162 19.63 3.74 6.33
C PRO A 162 20.79 2.80 5.93
N PRO A 163 20.70 2.15 4.75
CA PRO A 163 21.79 1.35 4.19
C PRO A 163 23.08 2.20 4.06
N PRO A 164 24.29 1.63 4.27
CA PRO A 164 24.62 0.20 4.27
C PRO A 164 24.64 -0.47 5.67
N THR A 165 24.50 0.29 6.75
CA THR A 165 24.63 -0.21 8.14
C THR A 165 23.31 -0.72 8.73
N GLY A 166 22.18 -0.38 8.12
CA GLY A 166 20.85 -0.89 8.50
C GLY A 166 19.90 -0.94 7.32
N THR A 167 18.61 -1.01 7.63
CA THR A 167 17.53 -1.20 6.65
C THR A 167 16.74 0.08 6.37
N GLY A 168 16.74 1.04 7.30
CA GLY A 168 15.97 2.28 7.18
C GLY A 168 14.45 2.09 7.23
N TRP A 169 13.96 0.89 7.57
CA TRP A 169 12.53 0.56 7.54
C TRP A 169 11.69 1.35 8.54
N LEU A 170 12.26 1.76 9.67
CA LEU A 170 11.54 2.47 10.73
C LEU A 170 12.25 3.76 11.14
N LYS A 171 11.50 4.74 11.66
CA LYS A 171 12.09 5.96 12.25
C LYS A 171 12.36 5.76 13.73
N LEU A 172 13.57 6.09 14.17
CA LEU A 172 13.95 6.03 15.59
C LEU A 172 13.07 7.00 16.40
N THR A 173 12.31 6.44 17.34
CA THR A 173 11.52 7.21 18.31
C THR A 173 11.58 6.52 19.69
N PRO A 174 11.47 7.26 20.81
CA PRO A 174 11.49 6.66 22.16
C PRO A 174 10.36 5.65 22.41
N LYS A 175 9.22 5.83 21.73
CA LYS A 175 8.10 4.88 21.77
C LYS A 175 8.46 3.57 21.07
N LEU A 176 9.15 3.65 19.94
CA LEU A 176 9.57 2.48 19.17
C LEU A 176 10.60 1.63 19.93
N SER A 177 11.59 2.26 20.58
CA SER A 177 12.57 1.52 21.40
C SER A 177 11.90 0.75 22.54
N THR A 178 10.90 1.38 23.18
CA THR A 178 10.13 0.74 24.25
C THR A 178 9.31 -0.44 23.73
N LEU A 179 8.67 -0.29 22.56
CA LEU A 179 7.90 -1.35 21.91
C LEU A 179 8.79 -2.52 21.47
N ILE A 180 9.99 -2.24 20.94
CA ILE A 180 10.95 -3.27 20.54
C ILE A 180 11.39 -4.07 21.77
N LYS A 181 11.72 -3.40 22.88
CA LYS A 181 12.10 -4.06 24.13
C LYS A 181 11.00 -4.97 24.67
N GLN A 182 9.76 -4.46 24.76
CA GLN A 182 8.60 -5.27 25.17
C GLN A 182 8.38 -6.48 24.26
N LYS A 183 8.62 -6.31 22.95
CA LYS A 183 8.50 -7.40 21.98
C LYS A 183 9.62 -8.44 22.10
N LEU A 184 10.85 -8.03 22.39
CA LEU A 184 11.96 -8.95 22.65
C LEU A 184 11.72 -9.77 23.93
N GLU A 185 11.22 -9.15 25.00
CA GLU A 185 10.80 -9.85 26.22
C GLU A 185 9.68 -10.87 25.91
N GLN A 186 8.66 -10.45 25.16
CA GLN A 186 7.57 -11.33 24.75
C GLN A 186 8.06 -12.52 23.88
N LEU A 187 8.96 -12.28 22.94
CA LEU A 187 9.53 -13.31 22.06
C LEU A 187 10.43 -14.30 22.82
N THR A 188 11.13 -13.81 23.86
CA THR A 188 11.94 -14.64 24.76
C THR A 188 11.04 -15.54 25.60
N TRP A 189 9.96 -14.99 26.15
CA TRP A 189 8.96 -15.75 26.91
C TRP A 189 8.26 -16.81 26.06
N LYS A 190 7.96 -16.51 24.78
CA LYS A 190 7.42 -17.48 23.81
C LYS A 190 8.43 -18.56 23.38
N GLY A 191 9.70 -18.45 23.76
CA GLY A 191 10.76 -19.40 23.40
C GLY A 191 11.25 -19.32 21.95
N ILE A 192 10.85 -18.29 21.19
CA ILE A 192 11.24 -18.09 19.78
C ILE A 192 12.68 -17.61 19.68
N ILE A 193 13.08 -16.74 20.63
CA ILE A 193 14.46 -16.27 20.80
C ILE A 193 14.95 -16.62 22.21
N THR A 194 16.24 -16.84 22.35
CA THR A 194 16.94 -17.07 23.62
C THR A 194 17.77 -15.84 23.93
N TYR A 195 17.57 -15.27 25.11
CA TYR A 195 18.40 -14.20 25.62
C TYR A 195 19.53 -14.77 26.49
N ASN A 196 20.78 -14.41 26.18
CA ASN A 196 21.93 -14.75 27.03
C ASN A 196 22.24 -13.57 27.98
N PRO A 197 22.03 -13.71 29.30
CA PRO A 197 22.25 -12.65 30.27
C PRO A 197 23.72 -12.22 30.41
N GLN A 198 24.68 -13.11 30.11
CA GLN A 198 26.11 -12.83 30.26
C GLN A 198 26.65 -11.95 29.13
N THR A 199 26.09 -12.12 27.92
CA THR A 199 26.53 -11.39 26.72
C THR A 199 25.55 -10.31 26.28
N MET A 200 24.39 -10.18 26.94
CA MET A 200 23.29 -9.28 26.57
C MET A 200 22.85 -9.42 25.10
N MET A 201 22.88 -10.64 24.57
CA MET A 201 22.57 -10.93 23.16
C MET A 201 21.36 -11.85 23.02
N TYR A 202 20.55 -11.56 22.01
CA TYR A 202 19.42 -12.38 21.58
C TYR A 202 19.85 -13.30 20.45
N ASN A 203 19.43 -14.56 20.53
CA ASN A 203 19.67 -15.58 19.54
C ASN A 203 18.38 -16.28 19.12
N LEU A 204 18.20 -16.57 17.84
CA LEU A 204 17.08 -17.41 17.36
C LEU A 204 17.25 -18.85 17.85
N THR A 205 16.25 -19.37 18.56
CA THR A 205 16.23 -20.74 19.09
C THR A 205 15.68 -21.74 18.08
N ARG A 206 14.78 -21.30 17.18
CA ARG A 206 14.25 -22.07 16.05
C ARG A 206 14.20 -21.18 14.80
N LYS A 207 14.53 -21.74 13.63
CA LYS A 207 14.14 -21.14 12.35
C LYS A 207 12.61 -21.05 12.31
N PRO A 208 12.01 -19.92 11.88
CA PRO A 208 10.57 -19.85 11.70
C PRO A 208 10.16 -20.92 10.67
N THR A 209 9.53 -22.00 11.16
CA THR A 209 9.03 -23.06 10.31
C THR A 209 7.91 -22.51 9.44
N THR A 210 8.16 -22.48 8.14
CA THR A 210 7.13 -22.50 7.10
C THR A 210 6.50 -23.90 7.09
N SER A 211 5.78 -24.25 8.14
CA SER A 211 4.96 -25.46 8.13
C SER A 211 3.72 -25.17 7.30
N THR A 212 3.79 -25.50 6.01
CA THR A 212 2.63 -25.73 5.15
C THR A 212 1.81 -26.85 5.79
N ILE A 213 0.59 -26.53 6.21
CA ILE A 213 -0.40 -27.54 6.59
C ILE A 213 -0.77 -28.25 5.29
N ARG A 214 -0.29 -29.48 5.09
CA ARG A 214 -0.87 -30.37 4.10
C ARG A 214 -2.21 -30.82 4.65
N THR A 215 -3.30 -30.29 4.10
CA THR A 215 -4.62 -30.90 4.23
C THR A 215 -4.62 -32.16 3.36
N GLU A 216 -4.67 -33.32 4.01
CA GLU A 216 -5.25 -34.53 3.42
C GLU A 216 -6.79 -34.39 3.37
#